data_AF-A0A2G8JGJ4-F1
#
_entry.id   AF-A0A2G8JGJ4-F1
#
_cell.length_a   1.000
_cell.length_b   1.000
_cell.length_c   1.000
_cell.angle_alpha   90.00
_cell.angle_beta   90.00
_cell.angle_gamma   90.00
#
_symmetry.space_group_name_H-M   'P 1'
#
loop_
_entity.id
_entity.type
_entity.pdbx_description
1 polymer ?
#
loop_
_entity_poly.entity_id
_entity_poly.type
_entity_poly.pdbx_seq_one_letter_code
_entity_poly.pdbx_strand_id
1 'polypeptide(L)'
;MASSAEKVVTSAQTMTSKGFGRFKAALSDNLTEDIILQLATYFDYPPAQIDLLQNKDSRNHLMVRYMEERGQISKTDITTLLRALKARKLHGIHERVQELFELHTGKQCTSDDQSMLQPEDLNFGKLDLRPKQSFPPDHTRRKLESFTSADRQNIILENGKIVPVLPALEELQIKTNKGKEFSQEQVIGLFCYAEQCQRLKKVSFIDCVLPLSLPVGSLSPLTKLHDIEVSWKPSKPDLHLDSSRGKWVLNSKEGVTLEVSL
;
A
#
# COMPACT_ATOMS: atom_id res chain seq x y z
N MET A 1 32.72 -29.67 -30.05
CA MET A 1 31.44 -29.95 -29.38
C MET A 1 31.01 -28.71 -28.61
N ALA A 2 30.29 -27.78 -29.25
CA ALA A 2 29.67 -26.61 -28.60
C ALA A 2 28.60 -26.07 -29.56
N SER A 3 27.44 -26.74 -29.67
CA SER A 3 26.37 -26.28 -30.58
C SER A 3 24.95 -26.70 -30.15
N SER A 4 24.74 -27.06 -28.88
CA SER A 4 23.42 -27.50 -28.40
C SER A 4 22.83 -26.66 -27.27
N ALA A 5 23.58 -25.74 -26.66
CA ALA A 5 23.09 -24.92 -25.54
C ALA A 5 22.45 -23.58 -25.99
N GLU A 6 22.92 -22.96 -27.08
CA GLU A 6 22.41 -21.63 -27.51
C GLU A 6 21.09 -21.70 -28.30
N LYS A 7 20.75 -22.83 -28.92
CA LYS A 7 19.49 -22.98 -29.67
C LYS A 7 18.25 -23.16 -28.78
N VAL A 8 18.41 -23.71 -27.57
CA VAL A 8 17.29 -23.95 -26.63
C VAL A 8 16.89 -22.66 -25.90
N VAL A 9 17.86 -21.80 -25.55
CA VAL A 9 17.58 -20.52 -24.89
C VAL A 9 16.86 -19.54 -25.83
N THR A 10 17.23 -19.55 -27.12
CA THR A 10 16.69 -18.61 -28.12
C THR A 10 15.24 -18.95 -28.54
N SER A 11 14.85 -20.23 -28.51
CA SER A 11 13.49 -20.69 -28.84
C SER A 11 12.49 -20.47 -27.69
N ALA A 12 12.91 -20.57 -26.42
CA ALA A 12 12.08 -20.26 -25.27
C ALA A 12 11.78 -18.74 -25.12
N GLN A 13 12.75 -17.88 -25.45
CA GLN A 13 12.57 -16.41 -25.39
C GLN A 13 11.66 -15.87 -26.50
N THR A 14 11.62 -16.52 -27.66
CA THR A 14 10.76 -16.12 -28.79
C THR A 14 9.32 -16.62 -28.66
N MET A 15 9.09 -17.75 -27.98
CA MET A 15 7.73 -18.22 -27.67
C MET A 15 7.06 -17.39 -26.56
N THR A 16 7.81 -17.00 -25.53
CA THR A 16 7.27 -16.22 -24.40
C THR A 16 6.91 -14.77 -24.77
N SER A 17 7.64 -14.15 -25.70
CA SER A 17 7.31 -12.80 -26.21
C SER A 17 6.07 -12.79 -27.10
N LYS A 18 5.89 -13.79 -27.96
CA LYS A 18 4.65 -13.97 -28.74
C LYS A 18 3.44 -14.31 -27.86
N GLY A 19 3.63 -15.12 -26.82
CA GLY A 19 2.58 -15.47 -25.87
C GLY A 19 2.06 -14.26 -25.11
N PHE A 20 2.95 -13.45 -24.54
CA PHE A 20 2.56 -12.25 -23.81
C PHE A 20 1.88 -11.20 -24.71
N GLY A 21 2.34 -11.04 -25.95
CA GLY A 21 1.67 -10.16 -26.93
C GLY A 21 0.21 -10.58 -27.21
N ARG A 22 -0.05 -11.89 -27.34
CA ARG A 22 -1.41 -12.42 -27.53
C ARG A 22 -2.27 -12.25 -26.27
N PHE A 23 -1.69 -12.45 -25.09
CA PHE A 23 -2.36 -12.14 -23.82
C PHE A 23 -2.79 -10.67 -23.76
N LYS A 24 -1.92 -9.72 -24.14
CA LYS A 24 -2.26 -8.28 -24.12
C LYS A 24 -3.42 -7.93 -25.06
N ALA A 25 -3.45 -8.53 -26.26
CA ALA A 25 -4.57 -8.36 -27.19
C ALA A 25 -5.87 -8.92 -26.59
N ALA A 26 -5.83 -10.16 -26.08
CA ALA A 26 -7.00 -10.78 -25.46
C ALA A 26 -7.48 -10.01 -24.21
N LEU A 27 -6.56 -9.50 -23.38
CA LEU A 27 -6.90 -8.65 -22.24
C LEU A 27 -7.62 -7.38 -22.71
N SER A 28 -7.09 -6.70 -23.73
CA SER A 28 -7.71 -5.51 -24.34
C SER A 28 -9.17 -5.78 -24.76
N ASP A 29 -9.45 -6.92 -25.39
CA ASP A 29 -10.80 -7.29 -25.84
C ASP A 29 -11.79 -7.55 -24.68
N ASN A 30 -11.28 -7.86 -23.49
CA ASN A 30 -12.11 -8.15 -22.31
C ASN A 30 -12.26 -6.95 -21.36
N LEU A 31 -11.58 -5.83 -21.64
CA LEU A 31 -11.71 -4.61 -20.86
C LEU A 31 -12.87 -3.76 -21.39
N THR A 32 -13.87 -3.49 -20.56
CA THR A 32 -14.95 -2.54 -20.86
C THR A 32 -14.60 -1.16 -20.29
N GLU A 33 -15.31 -0.12 -20.73
CA GLU A 33 -15.14 1.25 -20.22
C GLU A 33 -15.21 1.32 -18.70
N ASP A 34 -16.22 0.68 -18.11
CA ASP A 34 -16.43 0.63 -16.66
C ASP A 34 -15.25 -0.04 -15.94
N ILE A 35 -14.78 -1.18 -16.44
CA ILE A 35 -13.62 -1.90 -15.86
C ILE A 35 -12.37 -1.01 -15.95
N ILE A 36 -12.16 -0.34 -17.08
CA ILE A 36 -10.99 0.52 -17.29
C ILE A 36 -10.99 1.67 -16.32
N LEU A 37 -12.12 2.35 -16.12
CA LEU A 37 -12.24 3.43 -15.14
C LEU A 37 -12.05 2.90 -13.72
N GLN A 38 -12.66 1.77 -13.38
CA GLN A 38 -12.51 1.16 -12.06
C GLN A 38 -11.06 0.79 -11.76
N LEU A 39 -10.33 0.24 -12.73
CA LEU A 39 -8.92 -0.10 -12.62
C LEU A 39 -8.04 1.16 -12.58
N ALA A 40 -8.30 2.16 -13.42
CA ALA A 40 -7.55 3.41 -13.44
C ALA A 40 -7.68 4.16 -12.11
N THR A 41 -8.88 4.19 -11.51
CA THR A 41 -9.07 4.71 -10.15
C THR A 41 -8.37 3.85 -9.10
N TYR A 42 -8.46 2.52 -9.21
CA TYR A 42 -7.83 1.63 -8.23
C TYR A 42 -6.30 1.73 -8.24
N PHE A 43 -5.71 2.00 -9.40
CA PHE A 43 -4.28 2.15 -9.58
C PHE A 43 -3.79 3.61 -9.48
N ASP A 44 -4.66 4.52 -9.06
CA ASP A 44 -4.38 5.95 -8.94
C ASP A 44 -3.71 6.53 -10.20
N TYR A 45 -4.32 6.31 -11.36
CA TYR A 45 -3.85 6.90 -12.60
C TYR A 45 -4.08 8.42 -12.56
N PRO A 46 -3.11 9.25 -13.00
CA PRO A 46 -3.28 10.70 -13.06
C PRO A 46 -4.49 11.08 -13.92
N PRO A 47 -5.22 12.17 -13.59
CA PRO A 47 -6.36 12.64 -14.38
C PRO A 47 -6.05 12.79 -15.87
N ALA A 48 -4.85 13.28 -16.22
CA ALA A 48 -4.41 13.40 -17.61
C ALA A 48 -4.33 12.05 -18.35
N GLN A 49 -4.01 10.95 -17.67
CA GLN A 49 -4.03 9.61 -18.26
C GLN A 49 -5.47 9.07 -18.36
N ILE A 50 -6.32 9.37 -17.38
CA ILE A 50 -7.74 9.01 -17.41
C ILE A 50 -8.46 9.72 -18.56
N ASP A 51 -8.13 10.98 -18.85
CA ASP A 51 -8.66 11.73 -19.98
C ASP A 51 -8.27 11.09 -21.32
N LEU A 52 -7.03 10.62 -21.46
CA LEU A 52 -6.59 9.88 -22.65
C LEU A 52 -7.31 8.54 -22.81
N LEU A 53 -7.67 7.90 -21.69
CA LEU A 53 -8.50 6.71 -21.67
C LEU A 53 -9.95 7.00 -22.06
N GLN A 54 -10.39 8.24 -22.27
CA GLN A 54 -11.75 8.51 -22.77
C GLN A 54 -11.91 8.19 -24.27
N ASN A 55 -10.82 8.04 -25.03
CA ASN A 55 -10.86 7.77 -26.47
C ASN A 55 -11.27 6.31 -26.78
N LYS A 56 -12.49 6.11 -27.30
CA LYS A 56 -13.08 4.79 -27.54
C LYS A 56 -12.28 3.87 -28.47
N ASP A 57 -11.57 4.42 -29.45
CA ASP A 57 -10.89 3.61 -30.47
C ASP A 57 -9.59 2.97 -29.94
N SER A 58 -9.03 3.50 -28.86
CA SER A 58 -7.71 3.09 -28.34
C SER A 58 -7.67 2.83 -26.83
N ARG A 59 -8.72 3.19 -26.09
CA ARG A 59 -8.84 3.06 -24.63
C ARG A 59 -8.34 1.72 -24.09
N ASN A 60 -8.80 0.63 -24.66
CA ASN A 60 -8.49 -0.72 -24.15
C ASN A 60 -6.99 -1.05 -24.29
N HIS A 61 -6.43 -0.77 -25.46
CA HIS A 61 -5.01 -0.98 -25.74
C HIS A 61 -4.12 -0.02 -24.93
N LEU A 62 -4.55 1.22 -24.76
CA LEU A 62 -3.85 2.21 -23.91
C LEU A 62 -3.84 1.78 -22.46
N MET A 63 -4.95 1.26 -21.94
CA MET A 63 -5.01 0.76 -20.58
C MET A 63 -4.03 -0.39 -20.36
N VAL A 64 -4.01 -1.38 -21.27
CA VAL A 64 -3.07 -2.51 -21.18
C VAL A 64 -1.62 -2.02 -21.25
N ARG A 65 -1.32 -1.04 -22.10
CA ARG A 65 0.00 -0.43 -22.20
C ARG A 65 0.42 0.26 -20.90
N TYR A 66 -0.47 1.04 -20.28
CA TYR A 66 -0.18 1.68 -19.00
C TYR A 66 0.02 0.66 -17.88
N MET A 67 -0.76 -0.42 -17.86
CA MET A 67 -0.54 -1.51 -16.90
C MET A 67 0.83 -2.16 -17.07
N GLU A 68 1.31 -2.33 -18.31
CA GLU A 68 2.65 -2.86 -18.59
C GLU A 68 3.75 -1.87 -18.18
N GLU A 69 3.63 -0.61 -18.58
CA GLU A 69 4.62 0.45 -18.25
C GLU A 69 4.74 0.68 -16.74
N ARG A 70 3.64 0.49 -15.99
CA ARG A 70 3.62 0.60 -14.52
C ARG A 70 3.94 -0.71 -13.80
N GLY A 71 4.27 -1.78 -14.51
CA GLY A 71 4.62 -3.09 -13.93
C GLY A 71 3.45 -3.82 -13.27
N GLN A 72 2.21 -3.44 -13.57
CA GLN A 72 0.99 -4.07 -13.05
C GLN A 72 0.67 -5.38 -13.78
N ILE A 73 1.11 -5.48 -15.03
CA ILE A 73 1.17 -6.72 -15.79
C ILE A 73 2.57 -6.89 -16.35
N SER A 74 3.03 -8.13 -16.41
CA SER A 74 4.31 -8.50 -17.01
C SER A 74 4.22 -9.88 -17.67
N LYS A 75 5.22 -10.22 -18.47
CA LYS A 75 5.38 -11.55 -19.10
C LYS A 75 5.45 -12.74 -18.12
N THR A 76 5.60 -12.47 -16.83
CA THR A 76 5.79 -13.47 -15.77
C THR A 76 4.74 -13.39 -14.69
N ASP A 77 4.07 -12.25 -14.56
CA ASP A 77 3.25 -11.93 -13.40
C ASP A 77 2.13 -10.96 -13.76
N ILE A 78 0.90 -11.35 -13.42
CA ILE A 78 -0.32 -10.54 -13.51
C ILE A 78 -1.06 -10.47 -12.17
N THR A 79 -0.43 -10.89 -11.07
CA THR A 79 -1.04 -10.95 -9.73
C THR A 79 -1.58 -9.60 -9.28
N THR A 80 -0.90 -8.51 -9.63
CA THR A 80 -1.36 -7.14 -9.36
C THR A 80 -2.67 -6.82 -10.06
N LEU A 81 -2.84 -7.23 -11.32
CA LEU A 81 -4.10 -7.10 -12.05
C LEU A 81 -5.20 -7.98 -11.45
N LEU A 82 -4.91 -9.25 -11.15
CA LEU A 82 -5.88 -10.16 -10.51
C LEU A 82 -6.35 -9.62 -9.16
N ARG A 83 -5.44 -9.09 -8.33
CA ARG A 83 -5.79 -8.45 -7.06
C ARG A 83 -6.73 -7.27 -7.25
N ALA A 84 -6.48 -6.41 -8.25
CA ALA A 84 -7.34 -5.27 -8.55
C ALA A 84 -8.75 -5.71 -9.00
N LEU A 85 -8.84 -6.72 -9.87
CA LEU A 85 -10.13 -7.28 -10.31
C LEU A 85 -10.91 -7.90 -9.15
N LYS A 86 -10.22 -8.62 -8.25
CA LYS A 86 -10.83 -9.20 -7.04
C LYS A 86 -11.31 -8.12 -6.06
N ALA A 87 -10.52 -7.08 -5.84
CA ALA A 87 -10.88 -5.95 -4.96
C ALA A 87 -12.12 -5.18 -5.47
N ARG A 88 -12.30 -5.12 -6.79
CA ARG A 88 -13.47 -4.49 -7.43
C ARG A 88 -14.67 -5.42 -7.57
N LYS A 89 -14.60 -6.66 -7.06
CA LYS A 89 -15.64 -7.70 -7.20
C LYS A 89 -15.96 -8.04 -8.66
N LEU A 90 -15.00 -7.85 -9.56
CA LEU A 90 -15.10 -8.17 -10.98
C LEU A 90 -14.79 -9.66 -11.22
N HIS A 91 -15.47 -10.55 -10.50
CA HIS A 91 -15.17 -11.98 -10.43
C HIS A 91 -15.18 -12.65 -11.82
N GLY A 92 -16.12 -12.29 -12.70
CA GLY A 92 -16.20 -12.85 -14.05
C GLY A 92 -15.02 -12.48 -14.96
N ILE A 93 -14.41 -11.31 -14.77
CA ILE A 93 -13.22 -10.90 -15.54
C ILE A 93 -11.95 -11.45 -14.87
N HIS A 94 -11.93 -11.57 -13.54
CA HIS A 94 -10.81 -12.16 -12.81
C HIS A 94 -10.45 -13.56 -13.33
N GLU A 95 -11.43 -14.49 -13.32
CA GLU A 95 -11.22 -15.87 -13.77
C GLU A 95 -10.79 -15.91 -15.24
N ARG A 96 -11.45 -15.13 -16.09
CA ARG A 96 -11.16 -15.07 -17.53
C ARG A 96 -9.77 -14.51 -17.83
N VAL A 97 -9.30 -13.49 -17.11
CA VAL A 97 -7.96 -12.92 -17.27
C VAL A 97 -6.89 -13.89 -16.80
N GLN A 98 -7.14 -14.62 -15.71
CA GLN A 98 -6.25 -15.67 -15.24
C GLN A 98 -6.11 -16.79 -16.28
N GLU A 99 -7.24 -17.34 -16.76
CA GLU A 99 -7.25 -18.37 -17.81
C GLU A 99 -6.54 -17.90 -19.09
N LEU A 100 -6.79 -16.66 -19.53
CA LEU A 100 -6.13 -16.10 -20.71
C LEU A 100 -4.61 -15.99 -20.52
N PHE A 101 -4.15 -15.63 -19.33
CA PHE A 101 -2.71 -15.55 -19.07
C PHE A 101 -2.06 -16.93 -19.07
N GLU A 102 -2.68 -17.91 -18.39
CA GLU A 102 -2.21 -19.28 -18.34
C GLU A 102 -2.19 -19.91 -19.74
N LEU A 103 -3.26 -19.71 -20.53
CA LEU A 103 -3.38 -20.21 -21.89
C LEU A 103 -2.30 -19.64 -22.83
N HIS A 104 -2.03 -18.34 -22.75
CA HIS A 104 -1.13 -17.67 -23.70
C HIS A 104 0.34 -17.68 -23.28
N THR A 105 0.63 -17.80 -21.99
CA THR A 105 2.01 -17.76 -21.47
C THR A 105 2.50 -19.11 -20.93
N GLY A 106 1.59 -20.06 -20.69
CA GLY A 106 1.89 -21.37 -20.09
C GLY A 106 2.32 -21.28 -18.62
N LYS A 107 2.10 -20.14 -17.96
CA LYS A 107 2.48 -19.90 -16.56
C LYS A 107 1.25 -19.81 -15.69
N GLN A 108 1.24 -20.58 -14.60
CA GLN A 108 0.21 -20.49 -13.57
C GLN A 108 0.43 -19.28 -12.69
N CYS A 109 -0.65 -18.58 -12.38
CA CYS A 109 -0.66 -17.53 -11.36
C CYS A 109 -1.44 -18.05 -10.15
N THR A 110 -0.74 -18.39 -9.06
CA THR A 110 -1.38 -18.80 -7.82
C THR A 110 -1.89 -17.56 -7.07
N SER A 111 -3.20 -17.28 -7.20
CA SER A 111 -3.89 -16.38 -6.27
C SER A 111 -4.40 -17.17 -5.06
N ASP A 112 -3.49 -17.82 -4.34
CA ASP A 112 -3.83 -18.52 -3.11
C ASP A 112 -3.88 -17.52 -1.95
N ASP A 113 -5.04 -16.88 -1.81
CA ASP A 113 -5.54 -16.38 -0.54
C ASP A 113 -6.97 -16.90 -0.37
N GLN A 114 -7.07 -18.21 -0.16
CA GLN A 114 -8.21 -18.83 0.52
C GLN A 114 -8.16 -18.47 2.00
N SER A 115 -8.67 -17.29 2.37
CA SER A 115 -9.22 -17.05 3.73
C SER A 115 -9.96 -15.73 3.80
N MET A 116 -11.20 -15.69 3.30
CA MET A 116 -12.21 -14.81 3.91
C MET A 116 -13.47 -15.63 4.17
N LEU A 117 -13.76 -15.77 5.45
CA LEU A 117 -14.97 -16.31 6.04
C LEU A 117 -16.20 -15.74 5.34
N GLN A 118 -17.10 -16.62 4.91
CA GLN A 118 -18.45 -16.23 4.53
C GLN A 118 -19.22 -15.77 5.78
N PRO A 119 -20.07 -14.74 5.69
CA PRO A 119 -20.84 -14.24 6.81
C PRO A 119 -22.20 -14.94 6.88
N GLU A 120 -22.19 -16.26 7.10
CA GLU A 120 -23.42 -17.04 7.20
C GLU A 120 -23.33 -17.95 8.44
N ASP A 121 -24.34 -17.85 9.32
CA ASP A 121 -24.57 -18.67 10.52
C ASP A 121 -23.88 -18.28 11.84
N LEU A 122 -24.15 -17.08 12.36
CA LEU A 122 -24.14 -16.88 13.82
C LEU A 122 -25.53 -17.15 14.41
N ASN A 123 -25.78 -18.41 14.77
CA ASN A 123 -26.78 -18.74 15.78
C ASN A 123 -26.32 -18.22 17.14
N PHE A 124 -26.96 -17.17 17.67
CA PHE A 124 -26.75 -16.71 19.04
C PHE A 124 -27.42 -17.68 20.02
N GLY A 125 -26.74 -18.80 20.28
CA GLY A 125 -27.06 -19.74 21.34
C GLY A 125 -26.08 -19.57 22.50
N LYS A 126 -26.46 -18.77 23.49
CA LYS A 126 -26.21 -18.94 24.93
C LYS A 126 -24.82 -19.45 25.35
N LEU A 127 -23.99 -18.62 25.98
CA LEU A 127 -23.01 -19.10 26.96
C LEU A 127 -22.77 -18.06 28.07
N ASP A 128 -22.75 -18.60 29.29
CA ASP A 128 -22.82 -17.96 30.60
C ASP A 128 -21.72 -16.94 30.93
N LEU A 129 -22.13 -15.93 31.70
CA LEU A 129 -21.24 -15.01 32.42
C LEU A 129 -20.70 -15.69 33.68
N ARG A 130 -19.39 -15.97 33.73
CA ARG A 130 -18.59 -15.66 34.93
C ARG A 130 -17.11 -15.43 34.61
N PRO A 131 -16.47 -14.38 35.16
CA PRO A 131 -15.11 -14.00 34.82
C PRO A 131 -14.09 -14.61 35.80
N LYS A 132 -12.97 -15.10 35.27
CA LYS A 132 -11.69 -15.23 35.99
C LYS A 132 -10.58 -15.64 35.01
N GLN A 133 -9.80 -14.66 34.54
CA GLN A 133 -8.34 -14.57 34.75
C GLN A 133 -7.70 -13.63 33.71
N SER A 134 -7.09 -12.57 34.24
CA SER A 134 -6.06 -11.68 33.68
C SER A 134 -6.17 -11.26 32.21
N PHE A 135 -6.63 -10.03 31.97
CA PHE A 135 -6.30 -9.27 30.78
C PHE A 135 -4.84 -8.75 30.90
N PRO A 136 -3.96 -8.98 29.92
CA PRO A 136 -2.85 -8.07 29.67
C PRO A 136 -3.36 -6.87 28.84
N PRO A 137 -2.92 -5.63 29.12
CA PRO A 137 -3.46 -4.40 28.53
C PRO A 137 -2.80 -4.03 27.19
N ASP A 138 -2.61 -4.99 26.27
CA ASP A 138 -1.68 -4.80 25.14
C ASP A 138 -2.34 -4.55 23.77
N HIS A 139 -3.65 -4.28 23.73
CA HIS A 139 -4.33 -3.97 22.47
C HIS A 139 -4.23 -2.50 22.03
N THR A 140 -3.62 -1.65 22.86
CA THR A 140 -3.60 -0.19 22.74
C THR A 140 -2.44 0.35 21.88
N ARG A 141 -1.49 -0.52 21.53
CA ARG A 141 -0.35 -0.20 20.67
C ARG A 141 -0.49 -0.91 19.32
N ARG A 142 -0.28 -0.17 18.23
CA ARG A 142 -0.22 -0.74 16.88
C ARG A 142 1.11 -0.42 16.24
N LYS A 143 1.74 -1.48 15.74
CA LYS A 143 2.90 -1.40 14.88
C LYS A 143 2.47 -1.71 13.46
N LEU A 144 2.63 -0.74 12.58
CA LEU A 144 2.39 -0.85 11.16
C LEU A 144 3.73 -1.09 10.47
N GLU A 145 3.79 -2.22 9.79
CA GLU A 145 4.88 -2.55 8.88
C GLU A 145 4.41 -2.21 7.47
N SER A 146 5.34 -1.75 6.62
CA SER A 146 5.05 -1.49 5.21
C SER A 146 3.95 -0.44 5.01
N PHE A 147 4.07 0.74 5.60
CA PHE A 147 3.15 1.87 5.35
C PHE A 147 3.30 2.42 3.92
N THR A 148 2.18 2.75 3.26
CA THR A 148 2.16 3.36 1.92
C THR A 148 1.56 4.75 1.94
N SER A 149 0.34 4.91 2.42
CA SER A 149 -0.37 6.19 2.44
C SER A 149 -1.43 6.19 3.53
N ALA A 150 -1.88 7.37 3.93
CA ALA A 150 -2.92 7.55 4.93
C ALA A 150 -3.82 8.70 4.52
N ASP A 151 -5.08 8.61 4.92
CA ASP A 151 -6.04 9.68 4.90
C ASP A 151 -6.65 9.86 6.29
N ARG A 152 -7.72 10.67 6.39
CA ARG A 152 -8.36 10.94 7.69
C ARG A 152 -8.98 9.70 8.34
N GLN A 153 -9.41 8.72 7.57
CA GLN A 153 -10.18 7.57 8.05
C GLN A 153 -9.36 6.28 8.06
N ASN A 154 -8.35 6.18 7.21
CA ASN A 154 -7.69 4.93 6.88
C ASN A 154 -6.19 5.09 6.70
N ILE A 155 -5.44 4.08 7.15
CA ILE A 155 -4.06 3.86 6.74
C ILE A 155 -4.03 2.70 5.74
N ILE A 156 -3.29 2.86 4.66
CA ILE A 156 -3.08 1.85 3.62
C ILE A 156 -1.64 1.34 3.72
N LEU A 157 -1.50 0.02 3.84
CA LEU A 157 -0.22 -0.69 3.85
C LEU A 157 0.16 -1.17 2.44
N GLU A 158 1.43 -1.50 2.18
CA GLU A 158 1.93 -1.97 0.88
C GLU A 158 1.26 -3.28 0.43
N ASN A 159 0.81 -4.09 1.39
CA ASN A 159 0.04 -5.29 1.13
C ASN A 159 -1.44 -5.02 0.83
N GLY A 160 -1.85 -3.75 0.73
CA GLY A 160 -3.22 -3.31 0.47
C GLY A 160 -4.16 -3.42 1.67
N LYS A 161 -3.68 -3.84 2.85
CA LYS A 161 -4.50 -3.85 4.06
C LYS A 161 -4.82 -2.42 4.47
N ILE A 162 -6.10 -2.22 4.80
CA ILE A 162 -6.63 -0.96 5.30
C ILE A 162 -6.74 -1.07 6.82
N VAL A 163 -6.16 -0.10 7.51
CA VAL A 163 -6.30 0.06 8.96
C VAL A 163 -7.23 1.25 9.18
N PRO A 164 -8.52 1.00 9.49
CA PRO A 164 -9.47 2.07 9.77
C PRO A 164 -9.11 2.76 11.10
N VAL A 165 -9.72 3.92 11.38
CA VAL A 165 -9.55 4.62 12.66
C VAL A 165 -9.77 3.67 13.83
N LEU A 166 -8.84 3.68 14.78
CA LEU A 166 -8.89 2.86 15.98
C LEU A 166 -9.10 3.77 17.21
N PRO A 167 -10.33 3.87 17.75
CA PRO A 167 -10.63 4.79 18.86
C PRO A 167 -9.85 4.49 20.15
N ALA A 168 -9.48 3.22 20.33
CA ALA A 168 -8.72 2.75 21.48
C ALA A 168 -7.20 2.81 21.29
N LEU A 169 -6.70 3.37 20.18
CA LEU A 169 -5.27 3.42 19.88
C LEU A 169 -4.57 4.49 20.72
N GLU A 170 -3.56 4.10 21.49
CA GLU A 170 -2.72 5.02 22.28
C GLU A 170 -1.34 5.24 21.65
N GLU A 171 -0.79 4.24 20.96
CA GLU A 171 0.51 4.35 20.31
C GLU A 171 0.49 3.80 18.89
N LEU A 172 0.93 4.62 17.94
CA LEU A 172 1.11 4.25 16.55
C LEU A 172 2.59 4.21 16.18
N GLN A 173 3.07 3.08 15.68
CA GLN A 173 4.45 2.92 15.24
C GLN A 173 4.50 2.55 13.77
N ILE A 174 5.30 3.28 13.01
CA ILE A 174 5.45 3.11 11.58
C ILE A 174 6.88 2.66 11.34
N LYS A 175 7.01 1.39 10.96
CA LYS A 175 8.30 0.77 10.69
C LYS A 175 8.37 0.35 9.24
N THR A 176 9.46 0.70 8.57
CA THR A 176 9.71 0.29 7.19
C THR A 176 10.98 -0.54 7.08
N ASN A 177 11.23 -1.08 5.89
CA ASN A 177 12.58 -1.42 5.49
C ASN A 177 13.48 -0.18 5.58
N LYS A 178 14.75 -0.38 5.93
CA LYS A 178 15.71 0.70 6.13
C LYS A 178 15.79 1.59 4.90
N GLY A 179 15.59 2.89 5.10
CA GLY A 179 15.83 3.92 4.07
C GLY A 179 14.63 4.22 3.18
N LYS A 180 13.43 3.71 3.48
CA LYS A 180 12.22 4.14 2.77
C LYS A 180 11.94 5.62 3.06
N GLU A 181 11.81 6.40 1.99
CA GLU A 181 11.49 7.83 2.07
C GLU A 181 9.99 8.05 2.06
N PHE A 182 9.52 8.94 2.94
CA PHE A 182 8.15 9.41 2.95
C PHE A 182 8.06 10.84 2.41
N SER A 183 7.05 11.06 1.58
CA SER A 183 6.68 12.39 1.13
C SER A 183 5.97 13.17 2.24
N GLN A 184 5.88 14.47 2.04
CA GLN A 184 5.17 15.36 2.96
C GLN A 184 3.68 14.99 3.06
N GLU A 185 3.06 14.64 1.94
CA GLU A 185 1.65 14.25 1.83
C GLU A 185 1.38 12.97 2.62
N GLN A 186 2.29 11.98 2.54
CA GLN A 186 2.18 10.73 3.28
C GLN A 186 2.24 10.96 4.80
N VAL A 187 3.15 11.83 5.27
CA VAL A 187 3.28 12.16 6.69
C VAL A 187 2.10 12.99 7.18
N ILE A 188 1.61 13.94 6.39
CA ILE A 188 0.41 14.73 6.72
C ILE A 188 -0.82 13.82 6.80
N GLY A 189 -0.99 12.89 5.86
CA GLY A 189 -2.08 11.92 5.87
C GLY A 189 -2.13 11.11 7.17
N LEU A 190 -0.96 10.71 7.70
CA LEU A 190 -0.87 10.03 8.99
C LEU A 190 -1.30 10.90 10.17
N PHE A 191 -0.99 12.19 10.14
CA PHE A 191 -1.46 13.11 11.17
C PHE A 191 -2.97 13.36 11.09
N CYS A 192 -3.54 13.37 9.89
CA CYS A 192 -4.99 13.40 9.70
C CYS A 192 -5.66 12.14 10.28
N TYR A 193 -5.08 10.96 10.07
CA TYR A 193 -5.54 9.72 10.68
C TYR A 193 -5.41 9.76 12.22
N ALA A 194 -4.25 10.21 12.71
CA ALA A 194 -3.94 10.34 14.13
C ALA A 194 -4.97 11.23 14.85
N GLU A 195 -5.45 12.30 14.20
CA GLU A 195 -6.51 13.18 14.72
C GLU A 195 -7.81 12.45 15.02
N GLN A 196 -8.13 11.40 14.28
CA GLN A 196 -9.36 10.65 14.53
C GLN A 196 -9.20 9.64 15.67
N CYS A 197 -7.96 9.36 16.10
CA CYS A 197 -7.66 8.43 17.19
C CYS A 197 -7.69 9.19 18.53
N GLN A 198 -8.86 9.26 19.16
CA GLN A 198 -9.11 10.09 20.36
C GLN A 198 -8.17 9.82 21.55
N ARG A 199 -7.61 8.62 21.65
CA ARG A 199 -6.72 8.21 22.74
C ARG A 199 -5.24 8.23 22.36
N LEU A 200 -4.90 8.63 21.14
CA LEU A 200 -3.54 8.55 20.65
C LEU A 200 -2.67 9.55 21.39
N LYS A 201 -1.57 9.05 21.95
CA LYS A 201 -0.58 9.82 22.72
C LYS A 201 0.76 9.90 22.03
N LYS A 202 1.07 8.93 21.15
CA LYS A 202 2.40 8.81 20.53
C LYS A 202 2.35 8.31 19.11
N VAL A 203 3.13 8.94 18.24
CA VAL A 203 3.43 8.47 16.88
C VAL A 203 4.94 8.34 16.71
N SER A 204 5.41 7.16 16.34
CA SER A 204 6.84 6.89 16.14
C SER A 204 7.16 6.38 14.74
N PHE A 205 8.10 7.04 14.08
CA PHE A 205 8.66 6.67 12.78
C PHE A 205 10.00 5.98 12.98
N ILE A 206 10.15 4.76 12.48
CA ILE A 206 11.33 3.89 12.72
C ILE A 206 11.87 3.38 11.39
N ASP A 207 13.19 3.44 11.22
CA ASP A 207 13.92 2.92 10.04
C ASP A 207 13.48 3.55 8.68
N CYS A 208 12.89 4.75 8.71
CA CYS A 208 12.45 5.52 7.53
C CYS A 208 13.10 6.90 7.46
N VAL A 209 13.01 7.53 6.28
CA VAL A 209 13.44 8.90 6.02
C VAL A 209 12.19 9.77 5.93
N LEU A 210 12.15 10.84 6.73
CA LEU A 210 11.07 11.81 6.76
C LEU A 210 11.48 13.12 6.05
N PRO A 211 10.52 13.90 5.55
CA PRO A 211 10.79 15.23 5.05
C PRO A 211 11.37 16.09 6.18
N LEU A 212 12.41 16.86 5.86
CA LEU A 212 13.16 17.68 6.83
C LEU A 212 12.31 18.79 7.47
N SER A 213 11.24 19.19 6.79
CA SER A 213 10.28 20.16 7.28
C SER A 213 8.88 19.80 6.81
N LEU A 214 7.88 20.15 7.62
CA LEU A 214 6.48 20.02 7.30
C LEU A 214 5.81 21.41 7.29
N PRO A 215 4.78 21.63 6.47
CA PRO A 215 4.10 22.92 6.41
C PRO A 215 3.31 23.11 7.69
N VAL A 216 3.61 24.19 8.42
CA VAL A 216 2.99 24.47 9.73
C VAL A 216 1.46 24.50 9.64
N GLY A 217 0.90 25.05 8.56
CA GLY A 217 -0.56 25.07 8.33
C GLY A 217 -1.21 23.68 8.29
N SER A 218 -0.47 22.66 7.88
CA SER A 218 -0.92 21.26 7.79
C SER A 218 -0.69 20.46 9.08
N LEU A 219 -0.08 21.05 10.11
CA LEU A 219 0.15 20.43 11.43
C LEU A 219 -0.94 20.80 12.44
N SER A 220 -1.97 21.51 11.99
CA SER A 220 -3.17 21.78 12.78
C SER A 220 -3.80 20.53 13.44
N PRO A 221 -3.77 19.32 12.83
CA PRO A 221 -4.17 18.09 13.49
C PRO A 221 -3.39 17.82 14.80
N LEU A 222 -2.08 18.08 14.82
CA LEU A 222 -1.22 17.88 15.99
C LEU A 222 -1.44 18.93 17.07
N THR A 223 -1.80 20.15 16.69
CA THR A 223 -2.10 21.22 17.68
C THR A 223 -3.43 21.02 18.41
N LYS A 224 -4.36 20.25 17.82
CA LYS A 224 -5.67 19.94 18.40
C LYS A 224 -5.68 18.70 19.27
N LEU A 225 -4.79 17.75 18.98
CA LEU A 225 -4.60 16.57 19.82
C LEU A 225 -3.73 16.97 21.01
N HIS A 226 -4.29 16.86 22.21
CA HIS A 226 -3.63 17.16 23.47
C HIS A 226 -2.31 16.40 23.62
N ASP A 227 -1.19 17.05 23.27
CA ASP A 227 0.17 16.63 23.62
C ASP A 227 0.63 15.29 23.00
N ILE A 228 0.35 15.07 21.70
CA ILE A 228 0.89 13.90 21.00
C ILE A 228 2.40 14.03 20.80
N GLU A 229 3.13 13.06 21.34
CA GLU A 229 4.57 12.91 21.11
C GLU A 229 4.80 12.32 19.71
N VAL A 230 5.41 13.10 18.81
CA VAL A 230 5.85 12.61 17.49
C VAL A 230 7.36 12.46 17.47
N SER A 231 7.83 11.23 17.30
CA SER A 231 9.26 10.88 17.32
C SER A 231 9.72 10.24 16.01
N TRP A 232 10.92 10.56 15.55
CA TRP A 232 11.58 9.96 14.39
C TRP A 232 12.92 9.33 14.80
N LYS A 233 13.08 8.05 14.45
CA LYS A 233 14.23 7.19 14.80
C LYS A 233 14.89 6.63 13.55
N PRO A 234 15.75 7.41 12.87
CA PRO A 234 16.42 6.97 11.64
C PRO A 234 17.57 5.99 11.89
N SER A 235 18.25 6.02 13.04
CA SER A 235 19.18 4.99 13.57
C SER A 235 19.84 5.43 14.89
N LYS A 236 20.14 6.74 15.02
CA LYS A 236 20.54 7.55 16.19
C LYS A 236 21.09 8.88 15.64
N PRO A 237 20.88 10.04 16.28
CA PRO A 237 20.04 10.30 17.45
C PRO A 237 18.53 10.31 17.13
N ASP A 238 17.71 10.19 18.18
CA ASP A 238 16.25 10.30 18.09
C ASP A 238 15.85 11.78 17.94
N LEU A 239 14.93 12.05 17.01
CA LEU A 239 14.39 13.37 16.73
C LEU A 239 12.94 13.45 17.20
N HIS A 240 12.50 14.61 17.65
CA HIS A 240 11.09 14.90 17.89
C HIS A 240 10.61 16.02 16.98
N LEU A 241 9.32 16.04 16.65
CA LEU A 241 8.73 17.10 15.84
C LEU A 241 8.36 18.30 16.72
N ASP A 242 8.95 19.45 16.45
CA ASP A 242 8.43 20.73 16.93
C ASP A 242 7.25 21.13 16.04
N SER A 243 6.03 20.91 16.52
CA SER A 243 4.79 21.19 15.78
C SER A 243 4.56 22.68 15.51
N SER A 244 5.15 23.58 16.31
CA SER A 244 5.05 25.03 16.11
C SER A 244 5.91 25.52 14.95
N ARG A 245 7.02 24.83 14.69
CA ARG A 245 7.98 25.18 13.63
C ARG A 245 7.92 24.25 12.43
N GLY A 246 7.24 23.11 12.57
CA GLY A 246 7.21 22.02 11.58
C GLY A 246 8.58 21.42 11.29
N LYS A 247 9.48 21.40 12.29
CA LYS A 247 10.87 20.96 12.13
C LYS A 247 11.23 19.86 13.13
N TRP A 248 12.13 18.99 12.72
CA TRP A 248 12.70 17.96 13.59
C TRP A 248 13.81 18.56 14.46
N VAL A 249 13.75 18.28 15.75
CA VAL A 249 14.68 18.77 16.77
C VAL A 249 15.24 17.60 17.55
N LEU A 250 16.53 17.67 17.89
CA LEU A 250 17.20 16.62 18.65
C LEU A 250 16.51 16.43 20.00
N ASN A 251 16.23 15.18 20.35
CA ASN A 251 15.76 14.85 21.69
C ASN A 251 16.97 14.95 22.64
N SER A 252 17.08 16.05 23.39
CA SER A 252 18.22 16.34 24.29
C SER A 252 18.36 15.40 25.50
N LYS A 253 17.75 14.21 25.48
CA LYS A 253 17.96 13.17 26.50
C LYS A 253 19.33 12.48 26.38
N GLU A 254 20.05 12.67 25.27
CA GLU A 254 21.47 12.34 25.18
C GLU A 254 22.25 13.65 25.16
N GLY A 255 22.91 13.94 26.29
CA GLY A 255 23.86 15.03 26.39
C GLY A 255 25.03 14.79 25.44
N VAL A 256 24.95 15.34 24.25
CA VAL A 256 26.13 15.60 23.43
C VAL A 256 26.02 17.01 22.90
N THR A 257 26.69 17.90 23.62
CA THR A 257 27.20 19.18 23.13
C THR A 257 27.94 18.93 21.84
N LEU A 258 27.37 19.33 20.70
CA LEU A 258 28.14 19.55 19.49
C LEU A 258 28.35 21.06 19.39
N GLU A 259 29.48 21.50 19.93
CA GLU A 259 30.05 22.79 19.55
C GLU A 259 30.34 22.74 18.05
N VAL A 260 29.63 23.59 17.31
CA VAL A 260 29.96 23.91 15.92
C VAL A 260 31.06 24.95 15.98
N SER A 261 32.28 24.55 15.61
CA SER A 261 33.30 25.51 15.18
C SER A 261 33.25 25.63 13.66
N LEU A 262 33.20 26.88 13.21
CA LEU A 262 33.03 27.39 11.84
C LEU A 262 34.02 26.82 10.82
#